data_AF-C4IAX6-F1
#
_entry.id   AF-C4IAX6-F1
#
_cell.length_a   1.000
_cell.length_b   1.000
_cell.length_c   1.000
_cell.angle_alpha   90.00
_cell.angle_beta   90.00
_cell.angle_gamma   90.00
#
_symmetry.space_group_name_H-M   'P 1'
#
loop_
_entity.id
_entity.type
_entity.pdbx_description
1 polymer ?
#
loop_
_entity_poly.entity_id
_entity_poly.type
_entity_poly.pdbx_seq_one_letter_code
_entity_poly.pdbx_strand_id
1 'polypeptide(L)'
;MENIDIIQKSIDYIEENLKNELNAEVLAKRAAFSVFYYYRVFQSMTGLPVMQYIQKRKLLHAIYEMEMGRPMFIVEADYGYETHSGFYKAFKKEFGCSPTKYFNLHKPKKPFKINLRQEEYIMITHKKLKEVLKNWDIDEPISIEDIYYSNEERATNCWKINKKFIIKIGKNIEGLTQHINMSRLLVDAGLLASIPIKTKCDLEYYLEEEVYFCLMMPVEGIMMSSREIFNDENCKDKARYIGEIIGQLHNVIKNYDDKLECNYNNLFENLTKWAVPIVKENLEIPVKFYDDYINIFGQVFSKLPKQIIHRDLNPSNMIIKDGKIVGFIDFELTEKNIRIYDPCYAATAILSEIFSEPKNHKKWFEIYKNIILGYDNICNLTKEEKEALPYVVLSNQIICYAYFSQFDKFEELKNINKSMTLWLYENIDCLDIFGAL
;
A
#
# COMPACT_ATOMS: atom_id res chain seq x y z
N MET A 1 -12.49 -22.52 -5.61
CA MET A 1 -11.73 -22.28 -4.37
C MET A 1 -11.10 -20.92 -4.54
N GLU A 2 -11.29 -20.01 -3.60
CA GLU A 2 -10.80 -18.64 -3.74
C GLU A 2 -9.26 -18.63 -3.74
N ASN A 3 -8.65 -17.65 -4.40
CA ASN A 3 -7.19 -17.53 -4.44
C ASN A 3 -6.59 -17.50 -3.02
N ILE A 4 -7.29 -16.89 -2.05
CA ILE A 4 -6.86 -16.80 -0.65
C ILE A 4 -6.68 -18.18 -0.01
N ASP A 5 -7.57 -19.13 -0.29
CA ASP A 5 -7.46 -20.50 0.23
C ASP A 5 -6.29 -21.26 -0.39
N ILE A 6 -6.06 -21.03 -1.68
CA ILE A 6 -4.98 -21.69 -2.42
C ILE A 6 -3.63 -21.21 -1.89
N ILE A 7 -3.47 -19.89 -1.69
CA ILE A 7 -2.25 -19.34 -1.11
C ILE A 7 -2.11 -19.73 0.37
N GLN A 8 -3.20 -19.77 1.15
CA GLN A 8 -3.14 -20.27 2.52
C GLN A 8 -2.59 -21.70 2.59
N LYS A 9 -3.09 -22.60 1.73
CA LYS A 9 -2.57 -23.97 1.64
C LYS A 9 -1.10 -24.01 1.22
N SER A 10 -0.69 -23.08 0.36
CA SER A 10 0.72 -22.94 -0.01
C SER A 10 1.58 -22.50 1.18
N ILE A 11 1.11 -21.56 1.99
CA ILE A 11 1.78 -21.11 3.22
C ILE A 11 1.91 -22.27 4.20
N ASP A 12 0.82 -23.00 4.44
CA ASP A 12 0.80 -24.16 5.33
C ASP A 12 1.86 -25.20 4.93
N TYR A 13 1.93 -25.49 3.63
CA TYR A 13 2.93 -26.40 3.10
C TYR A 13 4.36 -25.89 3.29
N ILE A 14 4.60 -24.60 3.06
CA ILE A 14 5.91 -23.99 3.30
C ILE A 14 6.32 -24.15 4.77
N GLU A 15 5.44 -23.80 5.72
CA GLU A 15 5.72 -23.88 7.15
C GLU A 15 6.08 -25.30 7.61
N GLU A 16 5.40 -26.30 7.07
CA GLU A 16 5.64 -27.72 7.36
C GLU A 16 6.94 -28.25 6.74
N ASN A 17 7.54 -27.52 5.79
CA ASN A 17 8.67 -27.98 4.98
C ASN A 17 9.86 -27.00 5.00
N LEU A 18 9.98 -26.13 6.01
CA LEU A 18 11.05 -25.11 6.08
C LEU A 18 12.48 -25.69 6.13
N LYS A 19 12.64 -26.95 6.56
CA LYS A 19 13.94 -27.65 6.58
C LYS A 19 14.27 -28.36 5.26
N ASN A 20 13.33 -28.37 4.32
CA ASN A 20 13.48 -28.97 3.00
C ASN A 20 13.86 -27.90 1.96
N GLU A 21 14.33 -28.37 0.80
CA GLU A 21 14.47 -27.52 -0.37
C GLU A 21 13.09 -27.17 -0.92
N LEU A 22 12.77 -25.88 -0.96
CA LEU A 22 11.51 -25.35 -1.46
C LEU A 22 11.81 -24.50 -2.69
N ASN A 23 11.08 -24.72 -3.78
CA ASN A 23 11.18 -23.94 -4.99
C ASN A 23 9.81 -23.40 -5.43
N ALA A 24 9.80 -22.23 -6.07
CA ALA A 24 8.56 -21.57 -6.47
C ALA A 24 7.79 -22.35 -7.55
N GLU A 25 8.46 -23.14 -8.38
CA GLU A 25 7.84 -23.92 -9.46
C GLU A 25 6.94 -25.04 -8.93
N VAL A 26 7.43 -25.76 -7.91
CA VAL A 26 6.68 -26.82 -7.20
C VAL A 26 5.51 -26.21 -6.45
N LEU A 27 5.70 -25.07 -5.79
CA LEU A 27 4.64 -24.38 -5.07
C LEU A 27 3.55 -23.88 -6.04
N ALA A 28 3.93 -23.26 -7.15
CA ALA A 28 3.00 -22.83 -8.19
C ALA A 28 2.22 -24.00 -8.80
N LYS A 29 2.91 -25.12 -9.08
CA LYS A 29 2.28 -26.34 -9.58
C LYS A 29 1.27 -26.91 -8.60
N ARG A 30 1.59 -26.94 -7.29
CA ARG A 30 0.66 -27.36 -6.23
C ARG A 30 -0.55 -26.44 -6.12
N ALA A 31 -0.36 -25.14 -6.39
CA ALA A 31 -1.43 -24.15 -6.45
C ALA A 31 -2.25 -24.19 -7.77
N ALA A 32 -1.90 -25.07 -8.72
CA ALA A 32 -2.45 -25.11 -10.07
C ALA A 32 -2.33 -23.77 -10.83
N PHE A 33 -1.27 -23.01 -10.53
CA PHE A 33 -0.97 -21.71 -11.14
C PHE A 33 0.25 -21.79 -12.05
N SER A 34 0.32 -20.89 -13.04
CA SER A 34 1.60 -20.60 -13.67
C SER A 34 2.54 -19.97 -12.65
N VAL A 35 3.85 -20.16 -12.81
CA VAL A 35 4.86 -19.63 -11.88
C VAL A 35 4.73 -18.11 -11.73
N PHE A 36 4.57 -17.40 -12.85
CA PHE A 36 4.40 -15.95 -12.86
C PHE A 36 3.13 -15.51 -12.10
N TYR A 37 1.99 -16.17 -12.35
CA TYR A 37 0.75 -15.84 -11.66
C TYR A 37 0.85 -16.14 -10.16
N TYR A 38 1.48 -17.26 -9.79
CA TYR A 38 1.72 -17.62 -8.40
C TYR A 38 2.56 -16.58 -7.66
N TYR A 39 3.67 -16.10 -8.24
CA TYR A 39 4.47 -15.04 -7.64
C TYR A 39 3.64 -13.80 -7.34
N ARG A 40 2.85 -13.32 -8.32
CA ARG A 40 2.01 -12.13 -8.15
C ARG A 40 0.97 -12.31 -7.05
N VAL A 41 0.22 -13.41 -7.08
CA VAL A 41 -0.87 -13.66 -6.12
C VAL A 41 -0.32 -13.90 -4.71
N PHE A 42 0.79 -14.65 -4.58
CA PHE A 42 1.44 -14.88 -3.30
C PHE A 42 1.94 -13.57 -2.70
N GLN A 43 2.65 -12.75 -3.49
CA GLN A 43 3.17 -11.45 -3.03
C GLN A 43 2.03 -10.50 -2.67
N SER A 44 0.97 -10.42 -3.47
CA SER A 44 -0.17 -9.55 -3.17
C SER A 44 -0.87 -9.94 -1.86
N MET A 45 -0.85 -11.22 -1.47
CA MET A 45 -1.49 -11.71 -0.23
C MET A 45 -0.57 -11.68 0.98
N THR A 46 0.74 -11.85 0.80
CA THR A 46 1.70 -11.96 1.91
C THR A 46 2.58 -10.72 2.09
N GLY A 47 2.59 -9.81 1.13
CA GLY A 47 3.48 -8.65 1.09
C GLY A 47 4.94 -9.00 0.80
N LEU A 48 5.23 -10.24 0.41
CA LEU A 48 6.59 -10.72 0.16
C LEU A 48 6.64 -11.66 -1.05
N PRO A 49 7.65 -11.55 -1.93
CA PRO A 49 7.93 -12.60 -2.90
C PRO A 49 8.15 -13.94 -2.19
N VAL A 50 7.59 -15.04 -2.73
CA VAL A 50 7.58 -16.35 -2.06
C VAL A 50 8.94 -16.82 -1.56
N MET A 51 10.02 -16.58 -2.31
CA MET A 51 11.36 -17.01 -1.91
C MET A 51 11.91 -16.17 -0.76
N GLN A 52 11.59 -14.87 -0.72
CA GLN A 52 11.95 -14.00 0.40
C GLN A 52 11.12 -14.37 1.65
N TYR A 53 9.84 -14.66 1.46
CA TYR A 53 8.98 -15.21 2.52
C TYR A 53 9.62 -16.46 3.12
N ILE A 54 9.95 -17.49 2.32
CA ILE A 54 10.58 -18.73 2.79
C ILE A 54 11.86 -18.44 3.56
N GLN A 55 12.76 -17.59 3.02
CA GLN A 55 14.02 -17.24 3.68
C GLN A 55 13.78 -16.60 5.06
N LYS A 56 12.86 -15.65 5.15
CA LYS A 56 12.47 -15.01 6.41
C LYS A 56 11.93 -16.02 7.41
N ARG A 57 11.04 -16.92 6.98
CA ARG A 57 10.47 -17.98 7.83
C ARG A 57 11.58 -18.91 8.35
N LYS A 58 12.50 -19.36 7.49
CA LYS A 58 13.66 -20.17 7.88
C LYS A 58 14.48 -19.49 8.97
N LEU A 59 14.80 -18.20 8.81
CA LEU A 59 15.55 -17.43 9.82
C LEU A 59 14.80 -17.32 11.14
N LEU A 60 13.51 -16.99 11.13
CA LEU A 60 12.69 -16.85 12.34
C LEU A 60 12.60 -18.16 13.14
N HIS A 61 12.43 -19.30 12.47
CA HIS A 61 12.41 -20.59 13.16
C HIS A 61 13.82 -21.00 13.62
N ALA A 62 14.86 -20.70 12.84
CA ALA A 62 16.24 -20.96 13.23
C ALA A 62 16.62 -20.23 14.53
N ILE A 63 16.32 -18.94 14.65
CA ILE A 63 16.63 -18.17 15.88
C ILE A 63 15.87 -18.69 17.10
N TYR A 64 14.64 -19.15 16.91
CA TYR A 64 13.87 -19.72 17.99
C TYR A 64 14.44 -21.06 18.46
N GLU A 65 14.84 -21.94 17.53
CA GLU A 65 15.50 -23.20 17.90
C GLU A 65 16.84 -22.97 18.61
N MET A 66 17.60 -21.95 18.20
CA MET A 66 18.83 -21.53 18.88
C MET A 66 18.55 -21.01 20.30
N GLU A 67 17.52 -20.18 20.47
CA GLU A 67 17.08 -19.70 21.80
C GLU A 67 16.65 -20.85 22.72
N MET A 68 16.08 -21.91 22.15
CA MET A 68 15.75 -23.15 22.88
C MET A 68 16.99 -24.03 23.18
N GLY A 69 18.20 -23.55 22.88
CA GLY A 69 19.45 -24.19 23.22
C GLY A 69 20.04 -25.11 22.15
N ARG A 70 19.48 -25.15 20.93
CA ARG A 70 20.10 -25.93 19.84
C ARG A 70 21.39 -25.26 19.35
N PRO A 71 22.48 -26.02 19.12
CA PRO A 71 23.73 -25.45 18.60
C PRO A 71 23.54 -24.78 17.23
N MET A 72 24.05 -23.55 17.10
CA MET A 72 23.91 -22.70 15.90
C MET A 72 24.28 -23.43 14.61
N PHE A 73 25.42 -24.12 14.56
CA PHE A 73 25.89 -24.82 13.34
C PHE A 73 24.93 -25.92 12.87
N ILE A 74 24.24 -26.60 13.79
CA ILE A 74 23.25 -27.63 13.43
C ILE A 74 22.00 -26.97 12.86
N VAL A 75 21.54 -25.90 13.51
CA VAL A 75 20.34 -25.17 13.09
C VAL A 75 20.57 -24.53 11.71
N GLU A 76 21.73 -23.92 11.47
CA GLU A 76 22.10 -23.36 10.17
C GLU A 76 21.97 -24.40 9.05
N ALA A 77 22.55 -25.58 9.26
CA ALA A 77 22.48 -26.69 8.30
C ALA A 77 21.04 -27.21 8.10
N ASP A 78 20.28 -27.40 9.19
CA ASP A 78 18.88 -27.86 9.15
C ASP A 78 17.97 -26.93 8.33
N TYR A 79 18.24 -25.63 8.32
CA TYR A 79 17.48 -24.66 7.52
C TYR A 79 18.06 -24.43 6.11
N GLY A 80 19.04 -25.23 5.70
CA GLY A 80 19.59 -25.25 4.34
C GLY A 80 20.67 -24.20 4.08
N TYR A 81 21.37 -23.72 5.11
CA TYR A 81 22.55 -22.89 4.94
C TYR A 81 23.81 -23.75 4.90
N GLU A 82 24.44 -23.87 3.74
CA GLU A 82 25.65 -24.67 3.54
C GLU A 82 26.88 -24.12 4.28
N THR A 83 26.89 -22.81 4.56
CA THR A 83 27.98 -22.15 5.26
C THR A 83 27.46 -21.16 6.30
N HIS A 84 28.20 -21.04 7.40
CA HIS A 84 27.96 -20.01 8.42
C HIS A 84 27.97 -18.60 7.83
N SER A 85 28.84 -18.33 6.84
CA SER A 85 28.87 -17.03 6.17
C SER A 85 27.58 -16.74 5.40
N GLY A 86 26.98 -17.75 4.78
CA GLY A 86 25.70 -17.63 4.09
C GLY A 86 24.57 -17.30 5.06
N PHE A 87 24.49 -18.03 6.17
CA PHE A 87 23.54 -17.75 7.25
C PHE A 87 23.75 -16.34 7.82
N TYR A 88 24.98 -15.99 8.19
CA TYR A 88 25.31 -14.69 8.75
C TYR A 88 24.91 -13.54 7.83
N LYS A 89 25.14 -13.66 6.51
CA LYS A 89 24.76 -12.63 5.53
C LYS A 89 23.24 -12.48 5.44
N ALA A 90 22.50 -13.60 5.39
CA ALA A 90 21.04 -13.58 5.37
C ALA A 90 20.47 -13.02 6.69
N PHE A 91 21.01 -13.46 7.83
CA PHE A 91 20.64 -12.99 9.15
C PHE A 91 20.88 -11.49 9.32
N LYS A 92 22.08 -11.00 8.99
CA LYS A 92 22.43 -9.59 9.10
C LYS A 92 21.57 -8.72 8.17
N LYS A 93 21.18 -9.24 7.00
CA LYS A 93 20.25 -8.57 6.10
C LYS A 93 18.84 -8.44 6.72
N GLU A 94 18.33 -9.50 7.34
CA GLU A 94 16.98 -9.51 7.92
C GLU A 94 16.88 -8.74 9.24
N PHE A 95 17.88 -8.90 10.14
CA PHE A 95 17.86 -8.40 11.52
C PHE A 95 18.86 -7.28 11.80
N GLY A 96 19.63 -6.83 10.80
CA GLY A 96 20.54 -5.67 10.88
C GLY A 96 21.79 -5.83 11.73
N CYS A 97 21.87 -6.86 12.55
CA CYS A 97 22.97 -7.09 13.47
C CYS A 97 23.47 -8.55 13.40
N SER A 98 24.61 -8.82 14.03
CA SER A 98 25.11 -10.19 14.19
C SER A 98 24.19 -11.02 15.11
N PRO A 99 24.11 -12.34 14.95
CA PRO A 99 23.37 -13.22 15.86
C PRO A 99 23.66 -12.95 17.34
N THR A 100 24.93 -12.83 17.74
CA THR A 100 25.31 -12.55 19.15
C THR A 100 24.69 -11.25 19.68
N LYS A 101 24.79 -10.16 18.91
CA LYS A 101 24.17 -8.88 19.28
C LYS A 101 22.65 -8.99 19.37
N TYR A 102 22.03 -9.75 18.45
CA TYR A 102 20.59 -9.97 18.44
C TYR A 102 20.12 -10.70 19.71
N PHE A 103 20.74 -11.84 20.08
CA PHE A 103 20.37 -12.58 21.29
C PHE A 103 20.64 -11.82 22.60
N ASN A 104 21.55 -10.83 22.60
CA ASN A 104 21.76 -9.97 23.76
C ASN A 104 20.64 -8.92 23.94
N LEU A 105 20.01 -8.50 22.85
CA LEU A 105 18.98 -7.45 22.85
C LEU A 105 17.56 -8.01 22.85
N HIS A 106 17.38 -9.23 22.35
CA HIS A 106 16.08 -9.82 22.08
C HIS A 106 15.96 -11.21 22.69
N LYS A 107 14.74 -11.61 23.06
CA LYS A 107 14.39 -12.99 23.39
C LYS A 107 13.47 -13.54 22.30
N PRO A 108 14.01 -14.33 21.34
CA PRO A 108 13.20 -14.88 20.26
C PRO A 108 12.04 -15.72 20.78
N LYS A 109 10.87 -15.54 20.18
CA LYS A 109 9.69 -16.34 20.48
C LYS A 109 9.40 -17.32 19.35
N LYS A 110 8.59 -18.33 19.66
CA LYS A 110 8.13 -19.31 18.67
C LYS A 110 7.38 -18.58 17.55
N PRO A 111 7.76 -18.74 16.27
CA PRO A 111 6.99 -18.21 15.16
C PRO A 111 5.58 -18.84 15.14
N PHE A 112 4.57 -18.03 14.82
CA PHE A 112 3.19 -18.52 14.68
C PHE A 112 2.92 -18.90 13.22
N LYS A 113 1.90 -19.74 13.01
CA LYS A 113 1.48 -20.11 11.65
C LYS A 113 0.64 -18.98 11.06
N ILE A 114 1.01 -18.46 9.90
CA ILE A 114 0.26 -17.39 9.22
C ILE A 114 -1.08 -17.93 8.73
N ASN A 115 -2.15 -17.17 8.96
CA ASN A 115 -3.50 -17.42 8.44
C ASN A 115 -4.02 -16.17 7.71
N LEU A 116 -4.16 -16.24 6.39
CA LEU A 116 -4.58 -15.15 5.51
C LEU A 116 -6.05 -14.76 5.71
N ARG A 117 -6.91 -15.70 6.15
CA ARG A 117 -8.32 -15.42 6.46
C ARG A 117 -8.49 -14.75 7.82
N GLN A 118 -7.53 -14.98 8.71
CA GLN A 118 -7.42 -14.19 9.92
C GLN A 118 -6.63 -12.93 9.55
N GLU A 119 -7.36 -11.86 9.25
CA GLU A 119 -6.88 -10.57 9.72
C GLU A 119 -6.82 -10.66 11.24
N GLU A 120 -5.73 -11.19 11.78
CA GLU A 120 -5.42 -10.90 13.16
C GLU A 120 -5.26 -9.39 13.20
N TYR A 121 -6.27 -8.71 13.71
CA TYR A 121 -6.08 -7.42 14.35
C TYR A 121 -4.94 -7.64 15.33
N ILE A 122 -3.75 -7.19 14.97
CA ILE A 122 -2.63 -7.20 15.90
C ILE A 122 -3.02 -6.16 16.94
N MET A 123 -3.66 -6.61 18.02
CA MET A 123 -3.93 -5.75 19.16
C MET A 123 -2.62 -5.53 19.90
N ILE A 124 -1.84 -4.58 19.40
CA ILE A 124 -0.67 -4.08 20.08
C ILE A 124 -1.13 -3.20 21.24
N THR A 125 -0.88 -3.66 22.47
CA THR A 125 -1.13 -2.87 23.67
C THR A 125 -0.05 -1.80 23.85
N HIS A 126 -0.38 -0.70 24.53
CA HIS A 126 0.63 0.30 24.94
C HIS A 126 1.77 -0.32 25.75
N LYS A 127 1.50 -1.37 26.55
CA LYS A 127 2.55 -2.12 27.27
C LYS A 127 3.54 -2.77 26.31
N LYS A 128 3.07 -3.42 25.25
CA LYS A 128 3.93 -4.02 24.21
C LYS A 128 4.72 -2.94 23.46
N LEU A 129 4.08 -1.82 23.09
CA LEU A 129 4.78 -0.69 22.47
C LEU A 129 5.91 -0.17 23.35
N LYS A 130 5.70 0.01 24.66
CA LYS A 130 6.78 0.44 25.57
C LYS A 130 7.97 -0.51 25.57
N GLU A 131 7.74 -1.82 25.53
CA GLU A 131 8.84 -2.80 25.42
C GLU A 131 9.55 -2.71 24.08
N VAL A 132 8.80 -2.64 22.98
CA VAL A 132 9.35 -2.50 21.61
C VAL A 132 10.18 -1.23 21.46
N LEU A 133 9.69 -0.10 21.99
CA LEU A 133 10.32 1.21 21.86
C LEU A 133 11.70 1.30 22.54
N LYS A 134 12.04 0.38 23.46
CA LYS A 134 13.40 0.28 24.04
C LYS A 134 14.48 0.00 23.00
N ASN A 135 14.09 -0.42 21.79
CA ASN A 135 15.01 -0.64 20.66
C ASN A 135 15.43 0.65 19.96
N TRP A 136 14.88 1.81 20.33
CA TRP A 136 15.29 3.13 19.86
C TRP A 136 15.92 3.94 21.00
N ASP A 137 16.72 4.95 20.63
CA ASP A 137 17.25 5.94 21.56
C ASP A 137 16.25 7.10 21.71
N ILE A 138 15.24 6.92 22.56
CA ILE A 138 14.22 7.92 22.87
C ILE A 138 14.21 8.30 24.35
N ASP A 139 13.78 9.52 24.65
CA ASP A 139 13.68 10.06 26.01
C ASP A 139 12.70 9.23 26.88
N GLU A 140 13.09 8.94 28.12
CA GLU A 140 12.20 8.38 29.14
C GLU A 140 11.64 9.48 30.08
N PRO A 141 10.42 9.32 30.63
CA PRO A 141 9.49 8.19 30.46
C PRO A 141 8.73 8.23 29.12
N ILE A 142 8.45 7.05 28.56
CA ILE A 142 7.73 6.92 27.28
C ILE A 142 6.23 7.24 27.47
N SER A 143 5.74 8.27 26.78
CA SER A 143 4.30 8.56 26.61
C SER A 143 3.79 8.05 25.26
N ILE A 144 2.59 7.49 25.26
CA ILE A 144 1.93 6.94 24.07
C ILE A 144 0.53 7.54 23.98
N GLU A 145 0.19 8.09 22.82
CA GLU A 145 -1.13 8.65 22.52
C GLU A 145 -1.70 7.93 21.29
N ASP A 146 -2.98 7.57 21.37
CA ASP A 146 -3.70 6.97 20.24
C ASP A 146 -3.97 8.03 19.16
N ILE A 147 -3.87 7.62 17.89
CA ILE A 147 -4.23 8.45 16.74
C ILE A 147 -5.66 8.08 16.33
N TYR A 148 -6.44 9.06 15.91
CA TYR A 148 -7.82 8.90 15.46
C TYR A 148 -7.96 9.43 14.04
N TYR A 149 -8.68 8.69 13.20
CA TYR A 149 -9.05 9.13 11.86
C TYR A 149 -10.16 10.19 11.93
N SER A 150 -10.45 10.84 10.80
CA SER A 150 -11.46 11.90 10.69
C SER A 150 -12.89 11.45 11.05
N ASN A 151 -13.17 10.14 10.99
CA ASN A 151 -14.42 9.52 11.41
C ASN A 151 -14.45 9.16 12.91
N GLU A 152 -13.50 9.67 13.70
CA GLU A 152 -13.31 9.37 15.13
C GLU A 152 -12.97 7.90 15.43
N GLU A 153 -12.72 7.07 14.41
CA GLU A 153 -12.21 5.72 14.63
C GLU A 153 -10.74 5.77 15.04
N ARG A 154 -10.41 4.98 16.05
CA ARG A 154 -9.04 4.84 16.52
C ARG A 154 -8.21 4.08 15.48
N ALA A 155 -7.07 4.66 15.09
CA ALA A 155 -6.07 3.95 14.31
C ALA A 155 -5.50 2.76 15.10
N THR A 156 -5.49 1.60 14.47
CA THR A 156 -5.03 0.34 15.08
C THR A 156 -3.58 0.01 14.73
N ASN A 157 -2.99 0.76 13.81
CA ASN A 157 -1.68 0.52 13.25
C ASN A 157 -0.68 1.68 13.47
N CYS A 158 -1.07 2.76 14.15
CA CYS A 158 -0.17 3.87 14.43
C CYS A 158 -0.46 4.59 15.76
N TRP A 159 0.59 5.14 16.37
CA TRP A 159 0.54 5.86 17.63
C TRP A 159 1.52 7.02 17.66
N LYS A 160 1.22 8.03 18.46
CA LYS A 160 2.14 9.14 18.73
C LYS A 160 2.98 8.84 19.98
N ILE A 161 4.30 8.99 19.87
CA ILE A 161 5.27 8.67 20.92
C ILE A 161 5.94 9.95 21.41
N ASN A 162 5.93 10.20 22.72
CA ASN A 162 6.51 11.38 23.36
C ASN A 162 6.07 12.72 22.75
N LYS A 163 4.91 12.75 22.09
CA LYS A 163 4.43 13.86 21.23
C LYS A 163 5.37 14.26 20.08
N LYS A 164 6.51 13.59 19.91
CA LYS A 164 7.60 13.92 18.99
C LYS A 164 7.65 12.99 17.78
N PHE A 165 7.25 11.74 17.95
CA PHE A 165 7.40 10.70 16.92
C PHE A 165 6.06 10.04 16.61
N ILE A 166 5.99 9.35 15.48
CA ILE A 166 4.91 8.43 15.13
C ILE A 166 5.51 7.03 15.03
N ILE A 167 4.92 6.04 15.66
CA ILE A 167 5.24 4.64 15.40
C ILE A 167 4.15 4.05 14.51
N LYS A 168 4.53 3.47 13.37
CA LYS A 168 3.66 2.71 12.47
C LYS A 168 3.98 1.23 12.57
N ILE A 169 2.96 0.39 12.51
CA ILE A 169 3.11 -1.07 12.50
C ILE A 169 2.48 -1.69 11.26
N GLY A 170 3.05 -2.80 10.80
CA GLY A 170 2.51 -3.54 9.67
C GLY A 170 3.06 -4.96 9.61
N LYS A 171 2.34 -5.86 8.92
CA LYS A 171 2.83 -7.20 8.58
C LYS A 171 3.59 -7.21 7.25
N ASN A 172 3.36 -6.21 6.40
CA ASN A 172 3.93 -6.09 5.07
C ASN A 172 5.19 -5.20 5.10
N ILE A 173 6.36 -5.83 4.97
CA ILE A 173 7.64 -5.11 4.91
C ILE A 173 7.88 -4.41 3.60
N GLU A 174 7.32 -4.92 2.52
CA GLU A 174 7.51 -4.31 1.22
C GLU A 174 6.86 -2.94 1.17
N GLY A 175 5.61 -2.83 1.63
CA GLY A 175 4.93 -1.53 1.75
C GLY A 175 5.70 -0.57 2.65
N LEU A 176 6.16 -1.03 3.82
CA LEU A 176 6.97 -0.21 4.72
C LEU A 176 8.30 0.24 4.09
N THR A 177 8.98 -0.66 3.38
CA THR A 177 10.26 -0.37 2.69
C THR A 177 10.05 0.63 1.55
N GLN A 178 8.99 0.45 0.77
CA GLN A 178 8.59 1.40 -0.27
C GLN A 178 8.31 2.77 0.34
N HIS A 179 7.56 2.81 1.45
CA HIS A 179 7.29 4.04 2.17
C HIS A 179 8.58 4.76 2.60
N ILE A 180 9.53 4.04 3.21
CA ILE A 180 10.81 4.60 3.66
C ILE A 180 11.62 5.14 2.47
N ASN A 181 11.71 4.37 1.38
CA ASN A 181 12.45 4.76 0.19
C ASN A 181 11.86 6.02 -0.46
N MET A 182 10.53 6.09 -0.56
CA MET A 182 9.82 7.26 -1.08
C MET A 182 10.04 8.48 -0.18
N SER A 183 9.92 8.33 1.14
CA SER A 183 10.15 9.44 2.07
C SER A 183 11.56 10.03 1.95
N ARG A 184 12.58 9.20 1.74
CA ARG A 184 13.95 9.68 1.52
C ARG A 184 14.10 10.46 0.23
N LEU A 185 13.56 9.94 -0.86
CA LEU A 185 13.56 10.61 -2.16
C LEU A 185 12.92 11.99 -2.04
N LEU A 186 11.77 12.09 -1.36
CA LEU A 186 11.10 13.36 -1.15
C LEU A 186 11.97 14.36 -0.37
N VAL A 187 12.64 13.91 0.68
CA VAL A 187 13.59 14.74 1.43
C VAL A 187 14.76 15.20 0.55
N ASP A 188 15.32 14.31 -0.27
CA ASP A 188 16.40 14.64 -1.21
C ASP A 188 15.93 15.65 -2.29
N ALA A 189 14.64 15.62 -2.63
CA ALA A 189 13.99 16.59 -3.51
C ALA A 189 13.57 17.89 -2.81
N GLY A 190 13.83 18.03 -1.50
CA GLY A 190 13.52 19.22 -0.71
C GLY A 190 12.09 19.29 -0.16
N LEU A 191 11.32 18.20 -0.23
CA LEU A 191 9.99 18.08 0.36
C LEU A 191 10.08 17.50 1.78
N LEU A 192 9.12 17.83 2.64
CA LEU A 192 9.02 17.19 3.94
C LEU A 192 8.38 15.81 3.78
N ALA A 193 8.98 14.80 4.41
CA ALA A 193 8.42 13.46 4.47
C ALA A 193 8.76 12.78 5.79
N SER A 194 8.00 11.76 6.12
CA SER A 194 8.16 11.00 7.35
C SER A 194 9.30 10.00 7.18
N ILE A 195 10.46 10.27 7.78
CA ILE A 195 11.64 9.39 7.71
C ILE A 195 11.76 8.51 8.96
N PRO A 196 12.26 7.27 8.81
CA PRO A 196 12.46 6.37 9.95
C PRO A 196 13.58 6.86 10.86
N ILE A 197 13.34 6.79 12.17
CA ILE A 197 14.37 6.86 13.20
C ILE A 197 15.01 5.48 13.31
N LYS A 198 16.34 5.44 13.23
CA LYS A 198 17.06 4.18 13.34
C LYS A 198 17.00 3.59 14.75
N THR A 199 16.89 2.27 14.81
CA THR A 199 17.04 1.49 16.05
C THR A 199 18.49 1.53 16.55
N LYS A 200 18.72 1.07 17.79
CA LYS A 200 20.06 0.80 18.38
C LYS A 200 20.90 -0.22 17.59
N CYS A 201 20.26 -0.92 16.65
CA CYS A 201 20.89 -1.85 15.71
C CYS A 201 21.13 -1.24 14.33
N ASP A 202 20.94 0.07 14.16
CA ASP A 202 21.10 0.80 12.89
C ASP A 202 20.10 0.37 11.79
N LEU A 203 19.00 -0.28 12.18
CA LEU A 203 17.88 -0.60 11.29
C LEU A 203 16.81 0.48 11.28
N GLU A 204 16.13 0.63 10.15
CA GLU A 204 15.00 1.57 9.95
C GLU A 204 13.69 1.11 10.59
N TYR A 205 13.56 -0.19 10.82
CA TYR A 205 12.43 -0.81 11.47
C TYR A 205 12.92 -1.88 12.45
N TYR A 206 12.04 -2.26 13.36
CA TYR A 206 12.24 -3.38 14.27
C TYR A 206 11.22 -4.47 13.97
N LEU A 207 11.67 -5.72 13.88
CA LEU A 207 10.80 -6.88 13.66
C LEU A 207 10.62 -7.63 14.97
N GLU A 208 9.39 -7.79 15.42
CA GLU A 208 9.06 -8.65 16.55
C GLU A 208 7.74 -9.37 16.31
N GLU A 209 7.74 -10.69 16.54
CA GLU A 209 6.54 -11.53 16.31
C GLU A 209 5.94 -11.26 14.92
N GLU A 210 6.80 -11.15 13.90
CA GLU A 210 6.43 -10.93 12.49
C GLU A 210 5.73 -9.60 12.19
N VAL A 211 5.62 -8.72 13.18
CA VAL A 211 5.16 -7.35 13.05
C VAL A 211 6.37 -6.45 12.90
N TYR A 212 6.33 -5.62 11.87
CA TYR A 212 7.30 -4.56 11.66
C TYR A 212 6.84 -3.32 12.41
N PHE A 213 7.75 -2.73 13.16
CA PHE A 213 7.57 -1.51 13.91
C PHE A 213 8.53 -0.47 13.34
N CYS A 214 8.00 0.65 12.86
CA CYS A 214 8.79 1.74 12.32
C CYS A 214 8.51 3.01 13.12
N LEU A 215 9.52 3.51 13.84
CA LEU A 215 9.45 4.79 14.52
C LEU A 215 9.88 5.88 13.53
N MET A 216 9.13 6.96 13.44
CA MET A 216 9.27 7.95 12.38
C MET A 216 9.12 9.37 12.90
N MET A 217 9.73 10.33 12.19
CA MET A 217 9.48 11.76 12.40
C MET A 217 8.16 12.18 11.76
N PRO A 218 7.23 12.82 12.49
CA PRO A 218 6.04 13.37 11.88
C PRO A 218 6.42 14.49 10.91
N VAL A 219 5.64 14.61 9.82
CA VAL A 219 5.68 15.79 8.97
C VAL A 219 4.92 16.91 9.68
N GLU A 220 5.56 18.06 9.89
CA GLU A 220 4.88 19.21 10.47
C GLU A 220 3.86 19.81 9.50
N GLY A 221 2.63 19.97 9.96
CA GLY A 221 1.55 20.62 9.20
C GLY A 221 0.19 20.06 9.57
N ILE A 222 -0.81 20.37 8.74
CA ILE A 222 -2.20 19.94 8.87
C ILE A 222 -2.53 19.07 7.65
N MET A 223 -3.16 17.92 7.88
CA MET A 223 -3.67 17.07 6.79
C MET A 223 -4.85 17.75 6.10
N MET A 224 -4.96 17.64 4.77
CA MET A 224 -6.14 18.17 4.10
C MET A 224 -7.37 17.29 4.37
N SER A 225 -8.54 17.91 4.39
CA SER A 225 -9.82 17.24 4.47
C SER A 225 -10.58 17.37 3.16
N SER A 226 -11.03 16.25 2.58
CA SER A 226 -11.84 16.27 1.36
C SER A 226 -13.12 17.06 1.56
N ARG A 227 -13.75 16.97 2.75
CA ARG A 227 -14.94 17.75 3.10
C ARG A 227 -14.66 19.25 3.17
N GLU A 228 -13.52 19.66 3.71
CA GLU A 228 -13.14 21.07 3.76
C GLU A 228 -12.90 21.63 2.36
N ILE A 229 -12.20 20.88 1.51
CA ILE A 229 -12.00 21.24 0.10
C ILE A 229 -13.35 21.39 -0.60
N PHE A 230 -14.25 20.42 -0.40
CA PHE A 230 -15.55 20.40 -1.03
C PHE A 230 -16.44 21.56 -0.56
N ASN A 231 -16.43 21.89 0.73
CA ASN A 231 -17.30 22.93 1.30
C ASN A 231 -16.77 24.36 1.10
N ASP A 232 -15.52 24.53 0.66
CA ASP A 232 -14.94 25.84 0.39
C ASP A 232 -15.65 26.57 -0.76
N GLU A 233 -15.81 27.89 -0.62
CA GLU A 233 -16.37 28.74 -1.68
C GLU A 233 -15.48 28.74 -2.93
N ASN A 234 -14.16 28.64 -2.75
CA ASN A 234 -13.14 28.54 -3.79
C ASN A 234 -12.72 27.08 -4.04
N CYS A 235 -13.63 26.12 -3.84
CA CYS A 235 -13.37 24.69 -4.05
C CYS A 235 -12.74 24.36 -5.42
N LYS A 236 -13.04 25.12 -6.47
CA LYS A 236 -12.45 24.95 -7.81
C LYS A 236 -10.95 25.24 -7.84
N ASP A 237 -10.54 26.35 -7.22
CA ASP A 237 -9.12 26.73 -7.16
C ASP A 237 -8.34 25.78 -6.25
N LYS A 238 -8.95 25.35 -5.13
CA LYS A 238 -8.36 24.31 -4.27
C LYS A 238 -8.21 22.98 -5.01
N ALA A 239 -9.22 22.56 -5.76
CA ALA A 239 -9.17 21.35 -6.58
C ALA A 239 -8.07 21.45 -7.65
N ARG A 240 -7.94 22.60 -8.31
CA ARG A 240 -6.86 22.86 -9.27
C ARG A 240 -5.48 22.79 -8.62
N TYR A 241 -5.33 23.41 -7.45
CA TYR A 241 -4.10 23.37 -6.67
C TYR A 241 -3.70 21.94 -6.30
N ILE A 242 -4.65 21.09 -5.89
CA ILE A 242 -4.40 19.66 -5.64
C ILE A 242 -3.84 18.99 -6.90
N GLY A 243 -4.49 19.19 -8.05
CA GLY A 243 -4.01 18.65 -9.33
C GLY A 243 -2.58 19.07 -9.66
N GLU A 244 -2.28 20.36 -9.51
CA GLU A 244 -0.93 20.91 -9.75
C GLU A 244 0.10 20.26 -8.83
N ILE A 245 -0.22 20.06 -7.56
CA ILE A 245 0.67 19.46 -6.57
C ILE A 245 0.90 17.97 -6.84
N ILE A 246 -0.12 17.21 -7.24
CA ILE A 246 0.06 15.83 -7.71
C ILE A 246 1.01 15.81 -8.93
N GLY A 247 0.86 16.77 -9.85
CA GLY A 247 1.75 16.90 -10.99
C GLY A 247 3.20 17.21 -10.61
N GLN A 248 3.41 18.07 -9.62
CA GLN A 248 4.73 18.40 -9.10
C GLN A 248 5.39 17.19 -8.43
N LEU A 249 4.63 16.43 -7.61
CA LEU A 249 5.09 15.17 -7.03
C LEU A 249 5.55 14.21 -8.12
N HIS A 250 4.74 14.03 -9.16
CA HIS A 250 5.08 13.17 -10.29
C HIS A 250 6.33 13.59 -11.05
N ASN A 251 6.53 14.90 -11.26
CA ASN A 251 7.78 15.40 -11.84
C ASN A 251 8.99 15.14 -10.95
N VAL A 252 8.84 15.22 -9.63
CA VAL A 252 9.89 14.85 -8.67
C VAL A 252 10.21 13.36 -8.77
N ILE A 253 9.20 12.49 -8.64
CA ILE A 253 9.35 11.03 -8.66
C ILE A 253 10.00 10.54 -9.96
N LYS A 254 9.61 11.13 -11.09
CA LYS A 254 10.14 10.77 -12.42
C LYS A 254 11.67 10.86 -12.50
N ASN A 255 12.31 11.76 -11.75
CA ASN A 255 13.78 11.90 -11.73
C ASN A 255 14.49 10.74 -11.01
N TYR A 256 13.74 9.85 -10.37
CA TYR A 256 14.24 8.74 -9.58
C TYR A 256 13.60 7.40 -9.98
N ASP A 257 12.79 7.38 -11.05
CA ASP A 257 12.04 6.19 -11.49
C ASP A 257 12.96 4.99 -11.76
N ASP A 258 14.17 5.23 -12.23
CA ASP A 258 15.19 4.19 -12.49
C ASP A 258 15.97 3.75 -11.25
N LYS A 259 15.82 4.45 -10.11
CA LYS A 259 16.54 4.18 -8.86
C LYS A 259 15.72 3.35 -7.86
N LEU A 260 14.42 3.21 -8.11
CA LEU A 260 13.50 2.54 -7.21
C LEU A 260 12.98 1.24 -7.82
N GLU A 261 13.22 0.13 -7.13
CA GLU A 261 12.50 -1.11 -7.42
C GLU A 261 11.10 -1.02 -6.81
N CYS A 262 10.10 -0.82 -7.65
CA CYS A 262 8.68 -0.81 -7.28
C CYS A 262 7.93 -1.93 -7.99
N ASN A 263 6.85 -2.40 -7.36
CA ASN A 263 5.96 -3.38 -7.97
C ASN A 263 5.36 -2.84 -9.27
N TYR A 264 5.28 -3.70 -10.27
CA TYR A 264 4.56 -3.42 -11.51
C TYR A 264 3.24 -4.18 -11.54
N ASN A 265 2.16 -3.48 -11.25
CA ASN A 265 0.80 -4.02 -11.30
C ASN A 265 0.10 -3.47 -12.54
N ASN A 266 0.02 -4.25 -13.60
CA ASN A 266 -0.70 -3.83 -14.80
C ASN A 266 -2.19 -3.63 -14.49
N LEU A 267 -2.61 -2.37 -14.39
CA LEU A 267 -3.99 -1.98 -14.04
C LEU A 267 -5.03 -2.66 -14.95
N PHE A 268 -4.79 -2.65 -16.26
CA PHE A 268 -5.70 -3.24 -17.24
C PHE A 268 -5.84 -4.75 -17.07
N GLU A 269 -4.74 -5.46 -16.82
CA GLU A 269 -4.81 -6.89 -16.50
C GLU A 269 -5.55 -7.15 -15.19
N ASN A 270 -5.31 -6.33 -14.16
CA ASN A 270 -5.98 -6.48 -12.87
C ASN A 270 -7.51 -6.29 -13.01
N LEU A 271 -7.92 -5.28 -13.77
CA LEU A 271 -9.32 -5.03 -14.07
C LEU A 271 -9.95 -6.19 -14.83
N THR A 272 -9.35 -6.59 -15.95
CA THR A 272 -9.94 -7.59 -16.86
C THR A 272 -9.98 -9.00 -16.26
N LYS A 273 -8.97 -9.40 -15.48
CA LYS A 273 -8.87 -10.76 -14.93
C LYS A 273 -9.53 -10.93 -13.57
N TRP A 274 -9.73 -9.85 -12.79
CA TRP A 274 -10.24 -9.93 -11.43
C TRP A 274 -11.45 -9.01 -11.18
N ALA A 275 -11.30 -7.70 -11.31
CA ALA A 275 -12.33 -6.77 -10.84
C ALA A 275 -13.59 -6.74 -11.71
N VAL A 276 -13.45 -6.74 -13.04
CA VAL A 276 -14.59 -6.72 -13.97
C VAL A 276 -15.45 -7.99 -13.86
N PRO A 277 -14.89 -9.22 -13.79
CA PRO A 277 -15.69 -10.41 -13.52
C PRO A 277 -16.60 -10.28 -12.28
N ILE A 278 -16.07 -9.79 -11.16
CA ILE A 278 -16.83 -9.59 -9.92
C ILE A 278 -17.95 -8.56 -10.13
N VAL A 279 -17.64 -7.42 -10.73
CA VAL A 279 -18.62 -6.35 -10.97
C VAL A 279 -19.71 -6.80 -11.95
N LYS A 280 -19.35 -7.51 -13.03
CA LYS A 280 -20.26 -8.03 -14.05
C LYS A 280 -21.26 -9.05 -13.50
N GLU A 281 -20.88 -9.81 -12.48
CA GLU A 281 -21.76 -10.77 -11.80
C GLU A 281 -22.72 -10.10 -10.79
N ASN A 282 -22.33 -8.96 -10.21
CA ASN A 282 -23.03 -8.38 -9.06
C ASN A 282 -23.75 -7.05 -9.34
N LEU A 283 -23.41 -6.34 -10.42
CA LEU A 283 -24.01 -5.05 -10.81
C LEU A 283 -24.79 -5.17 -12.11
N GLU A 284 -25.96 -4.54 -12.16
CA GLU A 284 -26.88 -4.53 -13.31
C GLU A 284 -26.45 -3.53 -14.40
N ILE A 285 -25.18 -3.56 -14.80
CA ILE A 285 -24.67 -2.79 -15.95
C ILE A 285 -24.73 -3.69 -17.21
N PRO A 286 -25.18 -3.17 -18.37
CA PRO A 286 -25.26 -3.97 -19.59
C PRO A 286 -23.94 -4.62 -19.98
N VAL A 287 -23.95 -5.90 -20.34
CA VAL A 287 -22.76 -6.66 -20.76
C VAL A 287 -21.96 -5.93 -21.84
N LYS A 288 -22.67 -5.34 -22.80
CA LYS A 288 -22.09 -4.55 -23.89
C LYS A 288 -21.20 -3.41 -23.38
N PHE A 289 -21.59 -2.73 -22.30
CA PHE A 289 -20.79 -1.66 -21.73
C PHE A 289 -19.42 -2.16 -21.26
N TYR A 290 -19.36 -3.31 -20.59
CA TYR A 290 -18.07 -3.88 -20.15
C TYR A 290 -17.20 -4.29 -21.35
N ASP A 291 -17.80 -4.86 -22.38
CA ASP A 291 -17.07 -5.28 -23.58
C ASP A 291 -16.51 -4.05 -24.32
N ASP A 292 -17.32 -3.00 -24.50
CA ASP A 292 -16.91 -1.72 -25.09
C ASP A 292 -15.83 -1.03 -24.24
N TYR A 293 -16.01 -1.00 -22.92
CA TYR A 293 -15.04 -0.49 -21.94
C TYR A 293 -13.69 -1.17 -22.09
N ILE A 294 -13.65 -2.52 -22.07
CA ILE A 294 -12.40 -3.29 -22.17
C ILE A 294 -11.73 -3.04 -23.52
N ASN A 295 -12.51 -3.04 -24.60
CA ASN A 295 -11.99 -2.87 -25.96
C ASN A 295 -11.39 -1.48 -26.17
N ILE A 296 -12.10 -0.42 -25.79
CA ILE A 296 -11.64 0.96 -25.98
C ILE A 296 -10.49 1.26 -25.02
N PHE A 297 -10.67 0.99 -23.72
CA PHE A 297 -9.63 1.26 -22.74
C PHE A 297 -8.36 0.46 -23.03
N GLY A 298 -8.47 -0.79 -23.48
CA GLY A 298 -7.31 -1.61 -23.84
C GLY A 298 -6.47 -1.03 -24.97
N GLN A 299 -7.11 -0.43 -26.00
CA GLN A 299 -6.41 0.22 -27.11
C GLN A 299 -5.61 1.43 -26.63
N VAL A 300 -6.21 2.27 -25.79
CA VAL A 300 -5.58 3.49 -25.28
C VAL A 300 -4.53 3.16 -24.20
N PHE A 301 -4.82 2.20 -23.30
CA PHE A 301 -3.98 1.83 -22.16
C PHE A 301 -2.55 1.44 -22.55
N SER A 302 -2.41 0.75 -23.68
CA SER A 302 -1.09 0.35 -24.21
C SER A 302 -0.17 1.54 -24.49
N LYS A 303 -0.73 2.71 -24.81
CA LYS A 303 -0.03 3.95 -25.15
C LYS A 303 0.19 4.87 -23.96
N LEU A 304 -0.47 4.63 -22.83
CA LEU A 304 -0.41 5.51 -21.67
C LEU A 304 0.99 5.53 -21.03
N PRO A 305 1.55 6.72 -20.72
CA PRO A 305 2.77 6.86 -19.93
C PRO A 305 2.64 6.19 -18.57
N LYS A 306 3.69 5.48 -18.16
CA LYS A 306 3.77 4.76 -16.88
C LYS A 306 4.98 5.24 -16.09
N GLN A 307 4.82 5.39 -14.79
CA GLN A 307 5.85 5.78 -13.83
C GLN A 307 5.44 5.32 -12.43
N ILE A 308 6.31 5.51 -11.44
CA ILE A 308 5.92 5.33 -10.04
C ILE A 308 4.82 6.32 -9.65
N ILE A 309 3.75 5.80 -9.06
CA ILE A 309 2.58 6.51 -8.54
C ILE A 309 2.37 6.14 -7.07
N HIS A 310 1.68 7.01 -6.33
CA HIS A 310 1.35 6.80 -4.92
C HIS A 310 0.22 5.78 -4.73
N ARG A 311 -0.73 5.68 -5.68
CA ARG A 311 -1.87 4.73 -5.73
C ARG A 311 -2.97 4.95 -4.68
N ASP A 312 -2.67 5.55 -3.54
CA ASP A 312 -3.65 5.98 -2.52
C ASP A 312 -3.55 7.48 -2.22
N LEU A 313 -3.42 8.29 -3.27
CA LEU A 313 -3.24 9.73 -3.10
C LEU A 313 -4.58 10.44 -2.91
N ASN A 314 -5.13 10.34 -1.70
CA ASN A 314 -6.28 11.12 -1.27
C ASN A 314 -5.83 12.41 -0.53
N PRO A 315 -6.71 13.43 -0.35
CA PRO A 315 -6.32 14.68 0.31
C PRO A 315 -5.73 14.51 1.72
N SER A 316 -6.18 13.52 2.50
CA SER A 316 -5.67 13.30 3.87
C SER A 316 -4.20 12.87 3.89
N ASN A 317 -3.69 12.36 2.76
CA ASN A 317 -2.27 12.02 2.57
C ASN A 317 -1.41 13.22 2.12
N MET A 318 -1.97 14.44 2.08
CA MET A 318 -1.27 15.68 1.76
C MET A 318 -1.16 16.58 3.00
N ILE A 319 0.05 17.05 3.30
CA ILE A 319 0.32 17.90 4.46
C ILE A 319 0.49 19.36 4.03
N ILE A 320 -0.31 20.26 4.60
CA ILE A 320 -0.23 21.71 4.39
C ILE A 320 0.42 22.41 5.58
N LYS A 321 1.31 23.35 5.30
CA LYS A 321 1.83 24.33 6.26
C LYS A 321 1.88 25.70 5.61
N ASP A 322 1.39 26.72 6.31
CA ASP A 322 1.33 28.11 5.82
C ASP A 322 0.67 28.27 4.44
N GLY A 323 -0.42 27.50 4.21
CA GLY A 323 -1.20 27.54 2.96
C GLY A 323 -0.53 26.84 1.77
N LYS A 324 0.59 26.15 1.96
CA LYS A 324 1.27 25.38 0.91
C LYS A 324 1.38 23.91 1.30
N ILE A 325 1.27 23.01 0.32
CA ILE A 325 1.62 21.60 0.54
C ILE A 325 3.13 21.51 0.75
N VAL A 326 3.52 20.94 1.88
CA VAL A 326 4.92 20.78 2.30
C VAL A 326 5.36 19.32 2.29
N GLY A 327 4.43 18.36 2.22
CA GLY A 327 4.77 16.95 2.25
C GLY A 327 3.62 16.01 1.89
N PHE A 328 3.99 14.76 1.69
CA PHE A 328 3.10 13.64 1.40
C PHE A 328 3.38 12.50 2.37
N ILE A 329 2.38 11.70 2.68
CA ILE A 329 2.48 10.56 3.59
C ILE A 329 1.80 9.33 3.00
N ASP A 330 2.10 8.16 3.59
CA ASP A 330 1.47 6.86 3.28
C ASP A 330 1.77 6.22 1.90
N PHE A 331 3.04 6.23 1.50
CA PHE A 331 3.54 5.56 0.29
C PHE A 331 3.57 4.01 0.32
N GLU A 332 2.85 3.32 1.19
CA GLU A 332 2.93 1.85 1.31
C GLU A 332 2.35 1.08 0.11
N LEU A 333 1.50 1.73 -0.67
CA LEU A 333 0.85 1.15 -1.84
C LEU A 333 1.50 1.56 -3.17
N THR A 334 2.65 2.25 -3.10
CA THR A 334 3.40 2.79 -4.23
C THR A 334 3.72 1.71 -5.27
N GLU A 335 3.48 2.00 -6.54
CA GLU A 335 3.73 1.06 -7.63
C GLU A 335 4.03 1.78 -8.94
N LYS A 336 4.58 1.07 -9.92
CA LYS A 336 4.74 1.58 -11.28
C LYS A 336 3.48 1.31 -12.08
N ASN A 337 2.75 2.37 -12.45
CA ASN A 337 1.50 2.28 -13.20
C ASN A 337 1.25 3.54 -14.06
N ILE A 338 0.06 3.64 -14.68
CA ILE A 338 -0.32 4.82 -15.46
C ILE A 338 -0.37 6.08 -14.58
N ARG A 339 0.29 7.16 -15.00
CA ARG A 339 0.45 8.36 -14.14
C ARG A 339 -0.84 9.11 -13.86
N ILE A 340 -1.85 8.97 -14.71
CA ILE A 340 -3.16 9.60 -14.50
C ILE A 340 -4.01 8.90 -13.42
N TYR A 341 -3.53 7.78 -12.88
CA TYR A 341 -4.23 7.09 -11.79
C TYR A 341 -4.40 7.97 -10.54
N ASP A 342 -3.31 8.56 -10.04
CA ASP A 342 -3.32 9.36 -8.81
C ASP A 342 -4.28 10.57 -8.84
N PRO A 343 -4.29 11.45 -9.87
CA PRO A 343 -5.25 12.55 -9.91
C PRO A 343 -6.70 12.05 -10.04
N CYS A 344 -6.96 10.96 -10.76
CA CYS A 344 -8.29 10.33 -10.79
C CYS A 344 -8.66 9.74 -9.43
N TYR A 345 -7.71 9.12 -8.73
CA TYR A 345 -7.89 8.54 -7.41
C TYR A 345 -8.24 9.61 -6.38
N ALA A 346 -7.47 10.71 -6.35
CA ALA A 346 -7.73 11.88 -5.51
C ALA A 346 -9.17 12.41 -5.69
N ALA A 347 -9.61 12.55 -6.94
CA ALA A 347 -10.97 12.98 -7.25
C ALA A 347 -12.01 11.97 -6.73
N THR A 348 -11.81 10.67 -6.97
CA THR A 348 -12.75 9.63 -6.49
C THR A 348 -12.76 9.47 -4.97
N ALA A 349 -11.65 9.73 -4.28
CA ALA A 349 -11.60 9.72 -2.82
C ALA A 349 -12.47 10.85 -2.24
N ILE A 350 -12.40 12.05 -2.84
CA ILE A 350 -13.29 13.15 -2.49
C ILE A 350 -14.75 12.75 -2.73
N LEU A 351 -15.07 12.13 -3.87
CA LEU A 351 -16.44 11.67 -4.16
C LEU A 351 -16.94 10.74 -3.05
N SER A 352 -16.12 9.76 -2.65
CA SER A 352 -16.50 8.77 -1.65
C SER A 352 -16.91 9.40 -0.32
N GLU A 353 -16.23 10.47 0.12
CA GLU A 353 -16.55 11.14 1.38
C GLU A 353 -17.84 11.97 1.34
N ILE A 354 -18.28 12.41 0.16
CA ILE A 354 -19.46 13.26 -0.02
C ILE A 354 -20.66 12.55 -0.66
N PHE A 355 -20.48 11.29 -1.08
CA PHE A 355 -21.43 10.61 -1.96
C PHE A 355 -22.80 10.41 -1.33
N SER A 356 -22.86 10.30 0.00
CA SER A 356 -24.11 10.15 0.77
C SER A 356 -25.07 11.33 0.64
N GLU A 357 -24.63 12.47 0.09
CA GLU A 357 -25.43 13.67 -0.13
C GLU A 357 -25.64 13.95 -1.64
N PRO A 358 -26.73 13.48 -2.28
CA PRO A 358 -26.92 13.58 -3.74
C PRO A 358 -26.83 15.00 -4.33
N LYS A 359 -27.19 16.02 -3.55
CA LYS A 359 -27.05 17.44 -3.94
C LYS A 359 -25.58 17.82 -4.29
N ASN A 360 -24.61 17.08 -3.76
CA ASN A 360 -23.18 17.34 -3.91
C ASN A 360 -22.59 16.75 -5.22
N HIS A 361 -23.28 15.79 -5.85
CA HIS A 361 -22.79 15.05 -7.01
C HIS A 361 -22.45 15.95 -8.21
N LYS A 362 -23.30 16.93 -8.52
CA LYS A 362 -23.03 17.89 -9.61
C LYS A 362 -21.79 18.76 -9.33
N LYS A 363 -21.61 19.19 -8.09
CA LYS A 363 -20.45 19.99 -7.67
C LYS A 363 -19.16 19.18 -7.76
N TRP A 364 -19.23 17.86 -7.57
CA TRP A 364 -18.05 17.00 -7.69
C TRP A 364 -17.44 16.98 -9.10
N PHE A 365 -18.24 17.03 -10.17
CA PHE A 365 -17.68 17.09 -11.54
C PHE A 365 -16.80 18.33 -11.74
N GLU A 366 -17.14 19.47 -11.12
CA GLU A 366 -16.31 20.66 -11.15
C GLU A 366 -14.99 20.45 -10.40
N ILE A 367 -15.00 19.70 -9.30
CA ILE A 367 -13.78 19.35 -8.55
C ILE A 367 -12.90 18.42 -9.37
N TYR A 368 -13.47 17.33 -9.88
CA TYR A 368 -12.77 16.40 -10.77
C TYR A 368 -12.14 17.13 -11.95
N LYS A 369 -12.91 17.94 -12.67
CA LYS A 369 -12.42 18.74 -13.79
C LYS A 369 -11.24 19.63 -13.39
N ASN A 370 -11.33 20.34 -12.26
CA ASN A 370 -10.26 21.24 -11.86
C ASN A 370 -9.01 20.49 -11.37
N ILE A 371 -9.13 19.34 -10.70
CA ILE A 371 -7.98 18.48 -10.39
C ILE A 371 -7.27 18.06 -11.68
N ILE A 372 -8.00 17.57 -12.68
CA ILE A 372 -7.36 17.15 -13.93
C ILE A 372 -6.73 18.33 -14.68
N LEU A 373 -7.40 19.49 -14.73
CA LEU A 373 -6.84 20.69 -15.36
C LEU A 373 -5.58 21.19 -14.66
N GLY A 374 -5.53 21.12 -13.32
CA GLY A 374 -4.33 21.45 -12.54
C GLY A 374 -3.19 20.48 -12.83
N TYR A 375 -3.50 19.19 -12.90
CA TYR A 375 -2.52 18.17 -13.25
C TYR A 375 -2.00 18.34 -14.69
N ASP A 376 -2.89 18.58 -15.66
CA ASP A 376 -2.54 18.85 -17.07
C ASP A 376 -1.60 20.06 -17.20
N ASN A 377 -1.86 21.12 -16.43
CA ASN A 377 -1.04 22.33 -16.42
C ASN A 377 0.43 22.08 -16.04
N ILE A 378 0.70 21.06 -15.21
CA ILE A 378 2.05 20.72 -14.76
C ILE A 378 2.67 19.60 -15.59
N CYS A 379 1.87 18.59 -15.93
CA CYS A 379 2.35 17.33 -16.50
C CYS A 379 2.17 17.22 -18.01
N ASN A 380 1.41 18.13 -18.64
CA ASN A 380 1.04 18.13 -20.06
C ASN A 380 0.52 16.75 -20.50
N LEU A 381 -0.76 16.49 -20.29
CA LEU A 381 -1.40 15.22 -20.66
C LEU A 381 -1.38 15.03 -22.17
N THR A 382 -1.01 13.82 -22.56
CA THR A 382 -1.11 13.35 -23.95
C THR A 382 -2.57 13.22 -24.39
N LYS A 383 -2.80 13.11 -25.71
CA LYS A 383 -4.15 12.89 -26.24
C LYS A 383 -4.76 11.60 -25.67
N GLU A 384 -3.96 10.54 -25.65
CA GLU A 384 -4.34 9.22 -25.12
C GLU A 384 -4.67 9.28 -23.64
N GLU A 385 -3.92 10.05 -22.84
CA GLU A 385 -4.26 10.25 -21.42
C GLU A 385 -5.60 10.95 -21.25
N LYS A 386 -5.89 11.98 -22.06
CA LYS A 386 -7.17 12.71 -22.01
C LYS A 386 -8.35 11.80 -22.36
N GLU A 387 -8.19 10.96 -23.38
CA GLU A 387 -9.19 9.95 -23.79
C GLU A 387 -9.38 8.87 -22.72
N ALA A 388 -8.33 8.50 -21.98
CA ALA A 388 -8.39 7.46 -20.96
C ALA A 388 -9.08 7.87 -19.64
N LEU A 389 -9.25 9.17 -19.38
CA LEU A 389 -9.70 9.68 -18.07
C LEU A 389 -11.02 9.05 -17.56
N PRO A 390 -12.11 8.98 -18.35
CA PRO A 390 -13.36 8.36 -17.88
C PRO A 390 -13.17 6.90 -17.47
N TYR A 391 -12.36 6.16 -18.23
CA TYR A 391 -12.06 4.76 -17.97
C TYR A 391 -11.24 4.57 -16.70
N VAL A 392 -10.29 5.46 -16.41
CA VAL A 392 -9.47 5.40 -15.19
C VAL A 392 -10.30 5.74 -13.95
N VAL A 393 -11.19 6.73 -14.01
CA VAL A 393 -12.12 7.04 -12.91
C VAL A 393 -13.01 5.84 -12.60
N LEU A 394 -13.58 5.21 -13.64
CA LEU A 394 -14.41 4.03 -13.46
C LEU A 394 -13.60 2.81 -12.99
N SER A 395 -12.35 2.65 -13.46
CA SER A 395 -11.42 1.62 -12.98
C SER A 395 -11.25 1.66 -11.47
N ASN A 396 -11.07 2.84 -10.89
CA ASN A 396 -10.90 3.01 -9.45
C ASN A 396 -12.11 2.46 -8.69
N GLN A 397 -13.32 2.75 -9.16
CA GLN A 397 -14.55 2.32 -8.51
C GLN A 397 -14.84 0.82 -8.69
N ILE A 398 -14.60 0.30 -9.89
CA ILE A 398 -14.66 -1.15 -10.16
C ILE A 398 -13.73 -1.91 -9.21
N ILE A 399 -12.48 -1.43 -9.02
CA ILE A 399 -11.51 -2.03 -8.11
C ILE A 399 -11.95 -1.93 -6.65
N CYS A 400 -12.39 -0.75 -6.19
CA CYS A 400 -12.84 -0.57 -4.82
C CYS A 400 -14.06 -1.45 -4.50
N TYR A 401 -15.06 -1.49 -5.37
CA TYR A 401 -16.22 -2.37 -5.19
C TYR A 401 -15.82 -3.85 -5.17
N ALA A 402 -14.99 -4.29 -6.12
CA ALA A 402 -14.52 -5.68 -6.19
C ALA A 402 -13.72 -6.07 -4.94
N TYR A 403 -12.93 -5.16 -4.38
CA TYR A 403 -12.20 -5.36 -3.13
C TYR A 403 -13.14 -5.49 -1.93
N PHE A 404 -14.00 -4.50 -1.68
CA PHE A 404 -14.88 -4.51 -0.50
C PHE A 404 -15.93 -5.63 -0.54
N SER A 405 -16.33 -6.08 -1.74
CA SER A 405 -17.28 -7.18 -1.90
C SER A 405 -16.76 -8.53 -1.40
N GLN A 406 -15.45 -8.67 -1.17
CA GLN A 406 -14.85 -9.92 -0.66
C GLN A 406 -14.86 -10.04 0.86
N PHE A 407 -15.28 -8.99 1.59
CA PHE A 407 -15.20 -8.97 3.06
C PHE A 407 -16.52 -8.53 3.70
N ASP A 408 -17.13 -9.42 4.47
CA ASP A 408 -18.41 -9.15 5.16
C ASP A 408 -18.35 -7.93 6.09
N LYS A 409 -17.19 -7.68 6.72
CA LYS A 409 -16.98 -6.53 7.61
C LYS A 409 -17.05 -5.16 6.92
N PHE A 410 -16.97 -5.12 5.59
CA PHE A 410 -16.99 -3.89 4.79
C PHE A 410 -18.30 -3.68 4.05
N GLU A 411 -19.42 -4.25 4.54
CA GLU A 411 -20.73 -4.19 3.88
C GLU A 411 -21.19 -2.75 3.59
N GLU A 412 -20.98 -1.80 4.50
CA GLU A 412 -21.31 -0.39 4.26
C GLU A 412 -20.47 0.20 3.11
N LEU A 413 -19.15 0.01 3.15
CA LEU A 413 -18.24 0.48 2.09
C LEU A 413 -18.55 -0.17 0.74
N LYS A 414 -18.87 -1.46 0.71
CA LYS A 414 -19.32 -2.18 -0.48
C LYS A 414 -20.59 -1.54 -1.07
N ASN A 415 -21.57 -1.20 -0.25
CA ASN A 415 -22.82 -0.59 -0.71
C ASN A 415 -22.64 0.86 -1.23
N ILE A 416 -21.75 1.63 -0.60
CA ILE A 416 -21.35 2.96 -1.08
C ILE A 416 -20.66 2.84 -2.44
N ASN A 417 -19.65 1.97 -2.56
CA ASN A 417 -18.90 1.79 -3.81
C ASN A 417 -19.76 1.20 -4.93
N LYS A 418 -20.75 0.35 -4.61
CA LYS A 418 -21.77 -0.11 -5.57
C LYS A 418 -22.53 1.07 -6.16
N SER A 419 -23.07 1.92 -5.29
CA SER A 419 -23.88 3.07 -5.69
C SER A 419 -23.07 4.09 -6.49
N MET A 420 -21.82 4.34 -6.09
CA MET A 420 -20.88 5.19 -6.81
C MET A 420 -20.55 4.65 -8.21
N THR A 421 -20.30 3.33 -8.32
CA THR A 421 -19.96 2.69 -9.60
C THR A 421 -21.11 2.83 -10.60
N LEU A 422 -22.35 2.57 -10.16
CA LEU A 422 -23.55 2.73 -11.00
C LEU A 422 -23.75 4.18 -11.41
N TRP A 423 -23.61 5.12 -10.46
CA TRP A 423 -23.78 6.53 -10.73
C TRP A 423 -22.75 7.08 -11.74
N LEU A 424 -21.47 6.69 -11.61
CA LEU A 424 -20.44 7.10 -12.58
C LEU A 424 -20.64 6.46 -13.95
N TYR A 425 -21.10 5.21 -14.00
CA TYR A 425 -21.50 4.56 -15.25
C TYR A 425 -22.61 5.36 -15.95
N GLU A 426 -23.67 5.75 -15.23
CA GLU A 426 -24.79 6.54 -15.78
C GLU A 426 -24.39 7.95 -16.22
N ASN A 427 -23.27 8.47 -15.71
CA ASN A 427 -22.80 9.83 -15.96
C ASN A 427 -21.41 9.86 -16.61
N ILE A 428 -21.02 8.79 -17.31
CA ILE A 428 -19.65 8.64 -17.86
C ILE A 428 -19.28 9.78 -18.82
N ASP A 429 -20.24 10.29 -19.59
CA ASP A 429 -20.03 11.40 -20.52
C ASP A 429 -19.61 12.70 -19.79
N CYS A 430 -20.00 12.87 -18.52
CA CYS A 430 -19.59 14.02 -17.71
C CYS A 430 -18.12 13.95 -17.28
N LEU A 431 -17.46 12.79 -17.44
CA LEU A 431 -16.04 12.61 -17.12
C LEU A 431 -15.14 12.99 -18.30
N ASP A 432 -15.69 13.11 -19.51
CA ASP A 432 -14.97 13.58 -20.69
C ASP A 432 -14.87 15.11 -20.72
N ILE A 433 -13.95 15.61 -19.90
CA ILE A 433 -13.72 17.05 -19.77
C ILE A 433 -13.02 17.67 -20.99
N PHE A 434 -12.51 16.85 -21.91
CA PHE A 434 -11.76 17.31 -23.09
C PHE A 434 -12.51 17.08 -24.42
N GLY A 435 -13.67 16.44 -24.42
CA GLY A 435 -14.42 16.11 -25.64
C GLY A 435 -13.69 15.08 -26.50
N ALA A 436 -13.02 14.11 -25.86
CA ALA A 436 -12.23 13.07 -26.49
C ALA A 436 -13.04 11.80 -26.81
N LEU A 437 -14.23 11.62 -26.23
CA LEU A 437 -15.12 10.47 -26.45
C LEU A 437 -16.08 10.63 -27.64
#